data_AF-A0A1B6C5Y8-F1
#
_entry.id   AF-A0A1B6C5Y8-F1
#
_cell.length_a   1.000
_cell.length_b   1.000
_cell.length_c   1.000
_cell.angle_alpha   90.00
_cell.angle_beta   90.00
_cell.angle_gamma   90.00
#
_symmetry.space_group_name_H-M   'P 1'
#
loop_
_entity.id
_entity.type
_entity.pdbx_description
1 polymer ?
#
loop_
_entity_poly.entity_id
_entity_poly.type
_entity_poly.pdbx_seq_one_letter_code
_entity_poly.pdbx_strand_id
1 'polypeptide(L)'
;MSDDDRDHDQESAEKRAHHNALERKRRDHIKDSFSSLRDSVPALQGEKVVEASRAQILKKAADYIQFMRRKNSAHQQDIDDLKRQNLLLETQIRTLEKAKATGNYAAESSEIALDGGYSNQESESDTSDSESNRSRKSKKFKVGGI
;
A
#
# COMPACT_ATOMS: atom_id res chain seq x y z
N MET A 1 -20.88 -62.08 -11.61
CA MET A 1 -19.88 -61.19 -10.98
C MET A 1 -19.43 -61.91 -9.74
N SER A 2 -18.16 -62.28 -9.69
CA SER A 2 -17.59 -63.09 -8.62
C SER A 2 -17.40 -62.23 -7.36
N ASP A 3 -17.32 -62.84 -6.19
CA ASP A 3 -17.12 -62.10 -4.92
C ASP A 3 -15.79 -61.31 -4.91
N ASP A 4 -14.73 -61.83 -5.55
CA ASP A 4 -13.45 -61.13 -5.72
C ASP A 4 -13.55 -59.81 -6.51
N ASP A 5 -14.46 -59.72 -7.50
CA ASP A 5 -14.64 -58.49 -8.28
C ASP A 5 -15.30 -57.38 -7.44
N ARG A 6 -16.15 -57.77 -6.47
CA ARG A 6 -16.87 -56.83 -5.60
C ARG A 6 -15.96 -56.19 -4.56
N ASP A 7 -15.00 -56.94 -4.03
CA ASP A 7 -14.03 -56.44 -3.05
C ASP A 7 -13.05 -55.44 -3.67
N HIS A 8 -12.62 -55.69 -4.92
CA HIS A 8 -11.77 -54.75 -5.66
C HIS A 8 -12.48 -53.41 -5.96
N ASP A 9 -13.76 -53.45 -6.33
CA ASP A 9 -14.56 -52.25 -6.57
C ASP A 9 -14.81 -51.44 -5.29
N GLN A 10 -15.00 -52.12 -4.15
CA GLN A 10 -15.13 -51.51 -2.84
C GLN A 10 -13.84 -50.79 -2.40
N GLU A 11 -12.68 -51.42 -2.58
CA GLU A 11 -11.37 -50.80 -2.27
C GLU A 11 -11.11 -49.53 -3.12
N SER A 12 -11.50 -49.57 -4.40
CA SER A 12 -11.42 -48.42 -5.31
C SER A 12 -12.34 -47.26 -4.86
N ALA A 13 -13.55 -47.58 -4.41
CA ALA A 13 -14.49 -46.60 -3.87
C ALA A 13 -13.97 -45.95 -2.58
N GLU A 14 -13.35 -46.74 -1.69
CA GLU A 14 -12.74 -46.25 -0.45
C GLU A 14 -11.55 -45.32 -0.71
N LYS A 15 -10.66 -45.68 -1.64
CA LYS A 15 -9.55 -44.80 -2.07
C LYS A 15 -10.07 -43.47 -2.62
N ARG A 16 -11.13 -43.50 -3.43
CA ARG A 16 -11.77 -42.29 -3.98
C ARG A 16 -12.41 -41.44 -2.88
N ALA A 17 -13.08 -42.06 -1.91
CA ALA A 17 -13.68 -41.37 -0.77
C ALA A 17 -12.61 -40.69 0.09
N HIS A 18 -11.52 -41.40 0.41
CA HIS A 18 -10.39 -40.85 1.15
C HIS A 18 -9.76 -39.65 0.44
N HIS A 19 -9.50 -39.77 -0.87
CA HIS A 19 -8.98 -38.66 -1.68
C HIS A 19 -9.91 -37.43 -1.65
N ASN A 20 -11.23 -37.65 -1.81
CA ASN A 20 -12.22 -36.57 -1.75
C ASN A 20 -12.28 -35.89 -0.37
N ALA A 21 -12.11 -36.66 0.71
CA ALA A 21 -12.03 -36.13 2.06
C ALA A 21 -10.80 -35.25 2.25
N LEU A 22 -9.63 -35.70 1.77
CA LEU A 22 -8.39 -34.95 1.86
C LEU A 22 -8.46 -33.63 1.06
N GLU A 23 -9.00 -33.66 -0.16
CA GLU A 23 -9.14 -32.46 -0.97
C GLU A 23 -10.16 -31.48 -0.38
N ARG A 24 -11.23 -31.96 0.26
CA ARG A 24 -12.15 -31.08 1.01
C ARG A 24 -11.42 -30.35 2.13
N LYS A 25 -10.64 -31.07 2.94
CA LYS A 25 -9.79 -30.47 4.00
C LYS A 25 -8.84 -29.41 3.43
N ARG A 26 -8.20 -29.70 2.29
CA ARG A 26 -7.32 -28.73 1.60
C ARG A 26 -8.08 -27.48 1.18
N ARG A 27 -9.28 -27.62 0.60
CA ARG A 27 -10.12 -26.48 0.19
C ARG A 27 -10.58 -25.63 1.37
N ASP A 28 -10.89 -26.25 2.50
CA ASP A 28 -11.27 -25.55 3.72
C ASP A 28 -10.10 -24.69 4.24
N HIS A 29 -8.88 -25.23 4.30
CA HIS A 29 -7.69 -24.45 4.67
C HIS A 29 -7.44 -23.25 3.73
N ILE A 30 -7.68 -23.42 2.43
CA ILE A 30 -7.55 -22.32 1.46
C ILE A 30 -8.63 -21.27 1.71
N LYS A 31 -9.87 -21.69 1.99
CA LYS A 31 -10.96 -20.77 2.32
C LYS A 31 -10.63 -19.94 3.56
N ASP A 32 -10.04 -20.56 4.57
CA ASP A 32 -9.60 -19.86 5.78
C ASP A 32 -8.49 -18.85 5.47
N SER A 33 -7.50 -19.26 4.66
CA SER A 33 -6.43 -18.36 4.19
C SER A 33 -6.97 -17.14 3.43
N PHE A 34 -7.99 -17.33 2.58
CA PHE A 34 -8.66 -16.23 1.88
C PHE A 34 -9.41 -15.29 2.84
N SER A 35 -10.01 -15.84 3.90
CA SER A 35 -10.69 -15.05 4.92
C SER A 35 -9.69 -14.17 5.68
N SER A 36 -8.59 -14.76 6.15
CA SER A 36 -7.51 -14.01 6.80
C SER A 36 -6.89 -12.94 5.90
N LEU A 37 -6.72 -13.24 4.61
CA LEU A 37 -6.22 -12.27 3.63
C LEU A 37 -7.20 -11.10 3.44
N ARG A 38 -8.49 -11.38 3.30
CA ARG A 38 -9.54 -10.35 3.18
C ARG A 38 -9.51 -9.42 4.38
N ASP A 39 -9.46 -9.99 5.58
CA ASP A 39 -9.52 -9.24 6.82
C ASP A 39 -8.25 -8.39 7.06
N SER A 40 -7.13 -8.73 6.41
CA SER A 40 -5.87 -7.97 6.46
C SER A 40 -5.80 -6.79 5.50
N VAL A 41 -6.74 -6.68 4.54
CA VAL A 41 -6.75 -5.63 3.51
C VAL A 41 -7.86 -4.62 3.84
N PRO A 42 -7.55 -3.37 4.23
CA PRO A 42 -8.57 -2.41 4.69
C PRO A 42 -9.70 -2.14 3.70
N ALA A 43 -9.41 -2.13 2.40
CA ALA A 43 -10.40 -1.93 1.36
C ALA A 43 -11.40 -3.09 1.21
N LEU A 44 -11.13 -4.22 1.85
CA LEU A 44 -11.96 -5.41 1.87
C LEU A 44 -12.69 -5.63 3.21
N GLN A 45 -12.48 -4.75 4.19
CA GLN A 45 -13.14 -4.82 5.48
C GLN A 45 -14.55 -4.20 5.37
N GLY A 46 -15.59 -4.94 5.76
CA GLY A 46 -16.96 -4.45 5.83
C GLY A 46 -18.02 -5.42 5.31
N GLU A 47 -19.27 -5.22 5.74
CA GLU A 47 -20.41 -6.14 5.54
C GLU A 47 -20.75 -6.40 4.06
N LYS A 48 -20.64 -5.37 3.20
CA LYS A 48 -20.82 -5.50 1.73
C LYS A 48 -19.68 -6.23 1.03
N VAL A 49 -18.57 -6.46 1.72
CA VAL A 49 -17.32 -7.01 1.17
C VAL A 49 -17.03 -8.42 1.67
N VAL A 50 -17.86 -8.93 2.60
CA VAL A 50 -17.84 -10.34 3.02
C VAL A 50 -18.02 -11.27 1.80
N GLU A 51 -18.77 -10.81 0.79
CA GLU A 51 -19.04 -11.48 -0.49
C GLU A 51 -17.96 -11.24 -1.58
N ALA A 52 -16.79 -10.66 -1.24
CA ALA A 52 -15.74 -10.42 -2.22
C ALA A 52 -15.27 -11.73 -2.85
N SER A 53 -15.32 -11.81 -4.19
CA SER A 53 -14.82 -12.97 -4.92
C SER A 53 -13.32 -13.17 -4.68
N ARG A 54 -12.84 -14.42 -4.79
CA ARG A 54 -11.40 -14.76 -4.66
C ARG A 54 -10.51 -13.89 -5.56
N ALA A 55 -10.95 -13.65 -6.80
CA ALA A 55 -10.22 -12.80 -7.74
C ALA A 55 -10.11 -11.35 -7.25
N GLN A 56 -11.18 -10.79 -6.69
CA GLN A 56 -11.15 -9.44 -6.10
C GLN A 56 -10.25 -9.38 -4.88
N ILE A 57 -10.27 -10.40 -4.00
CA ILE A 57 -9.39 -10.47 -2.84
C ILE A 57 -7.92 -10.41 -3.27
N LEU A 58 -7.53 -11.23 -4.25
CA LEU A 58 -6.17 -11.24 -4.78
C LEU A 58 -5.78 -9.90 -5.41
N LYS A 59 -6.67 -9.32 -6.22
CA LYS A 59 -6.43 -8.02 -6.88
C LYS A 59 -6.21 -6.91 -5.84
N LYS A 60 -7.11 -6.79 -4.87
CA LYS A 60 -7.03 -5.76 -3.83
C LYS A 60 -5.85 -5.96 -2.89
N ALA A 61 -5.46 -7.20 -2.60
CA ALA A 61 -4.24 -7.49 -1.85
C ALA A 61 -2.98 -7.04 -2.61
N ALA A 62 -2.88 -7.35 -3.91
CA ALA A 62 -1.77 -6.90 -4.74
C ALA A 62 -1.68 -5.36 -4.81
N ASP A 63 -2.81 -4.70 -5.05
CA ASP A 63 -2.91 -3.24 -5.05
C ASP A 63 -2.47 -2.65 -3.70
N TYR A 64 -2.89 -3.26 -2.58
CA TYR A 64 -2.56 -2.80 -1.23
C TYR A 64 -1.07 -2.96 -0.91
N ILE A 65 -0.43 -4.06 -1.34
CA ILE A 65 1.03 -4.24 -1.20
C ILE A 65 1.78 -3.13 -1.95
N GLN A 66 1.40 -2.84 -3.20
CA GLN A 66 2.03 -1.78 -3.99
C GLN A 66 1.81 -0.39 -3.36
N PHE A 67 0.61 -0.13 -2.85
CA PHE A 67 0.30 1.08 -2.12
C PHE A 67 1.18 1.23 -0.86
N MET A 68 1.25 0.19 -0.03
CA MET A 68 2.04 0.22 1.21
C MET A 68 3.54 0.38 0.95
N ARG A 69 4.07 -0.22 -0.13
CA ARG A 69 5.46 0.01 -0.55
C ARG A 69 5.74 1.48 -0.86
N ARG A 70 4.89 2.12 -1.68
CA ARG A 70 5.02 3.55 -2.00
C ARG A 70 4.87 4.43 -0.75
N LYS A 71 3.88 4.11 0.09
CA LYS A 71 3.65 4.84 1.34
C LYS A 71 4.84 4.74 2.30
N ASN A 72 5.41 3.56 2.49
CA ASN A 72 6.59 3.37 3.33
C ASN A 72 7.82 4.12 2.76
N SER A 73 7.99 4.13 1.43
CA SER A 73 9.07 4.90 0.78
C SER A 73 8.92 6.40 1.01
N ALA A 74 7.71 6.95 0.89
CA ALA A 74 7.45 8.36 1.18
C ALA A 74 7.74 8.69 2.65
N HIS A 75 7.26 7.86 3.59
CA HIS A 75 7.57 8.04 5.00
C HIS A 75 9.07 7.94 5.31
N GLN A 76 9.81 7.08 4.60
CA GLN A 76 11.26 7.01 4.76
C GLN A 76 11.94 8.30 4.29
N GLN A 77 11.48 8.87 3.17
CA GLN A 77 11.97 10.18 2.70
C GLN A 77 11.66 11.29 3.72
N ASP A 78 10.44 11.34 4.25
CA ASP A 78 10.06 12.31 5.30
C ASP A 78 10.98 12.18 6.53
N ILE A 79 11.28 10.96 6.96
CA ILE A 79 12.19 10.68 8.08
C ILE A 79 13.60 11.20 7.78
N ASP A 80 14.12 10.96 6.58
CA ASP A 80 15.48 11.35 6.21
C ASP A 80 15.61 12.87 6.06
N ASP A 81 14.59 13.53 5.53
CA ASP A 81 14.53 14.99 5.44
C ASP A 81 14.46 15.65 6.83
N LEU A 82 13.64 15.12 7.73
CA LEU A 82 13.56 15.59 9.11
C LEU A 82 14.89 15.38 9.86
N LYS A 83 15.57 14.25 9.64
CA LYS A 83 16.91 14.02 10.21
C LYS A 83 17.93 15.04 9.70
N ARG A 84 17.90 15.36 8.39
CA ARG A 84 18.77 16.38 7.81
C ARG A 84 18.51 17.76 8.43
N GLN A 85 17.23 18.14 8.57
CA GLN A 85 16.84 19.40 9.20
C GLN A 85 17.29 19.47 10.66
N ASN A 86 17.07 18.41 11.44
CA ASN A 86 17.51 18.35 12.84
C ASN A 86 19.02 18.50 12.95
N LEU A 87 19.81 17.84 12.09
CA LEU A 87 21.27 17.97 12.09
C LEU A 87 21.73 19.41 11.81
N LEU A 88 21.08 20.10 10.87
CA LEU A 88 21.37 21.51 10.58
C LEU A 88 21.07 22.40 11.79
N LEU A 89 19.92 22.21 12.43
CA LEU A 89 19.52 22.96 13.62
C LEU A 89 20.47 22.68 14.80
N GLU A 90 20.85 21.42 15.04
CA GLU A 90 21.82 21.04 16.07
C GLU A 90 23.18 21.70 15.83
N THR A 91 23.62 21.77 14.57
CA THR A 91 24.85 22.48 14.20
C THR A 91 24.75 23.97 14.49
N GLN A 92 23.64 24.61 14.10
CA GLN A 92 23.40 26.03 14.36
C GLN A 92 23.37 26.34 15.86
N ILE A 93 22.67 25.52 16.65
CA ILE A 93 22.61 25.66 18.11
C ILE A 93 24.02 25.59 18.69
N ARG A 94 24.81 24.57 18.32
CA ARG A 94 26.19 24.41 18.81
C ARG A 94 27.08 25.61 18.47
N THR A 95 26.97 26.15 17.25
CA THR A 95 27.73 27.34 16.83
C THR A 95 27.33 28.57 17.64
N LEU A 96 26.03 28.79 17.84
CA LEU A 96 25.52 29.91 18.62
C LEU A 96 25.89 29.80 20.11
N GLU A 97 25.82 28.60 20.68
CA GLU A 97 26.27 28.33 22.05
C GLU A 97 27.76 28.64 22.22
N LYS A 98 28.59 28.24 21.25
CA LYS A 98 30.02 28.56 21.24
C LYS A 98 30.26 30.08 21.15
N ALA A 99 29.58 30.77 20.25
CA ALA A 99 29.69 32.23 20.08
C ALA A 99 29.24 33.00 21.33
N LYS A 100 28.17 32.52 22.00
CA LYS A 100 27.69 33.07 23.28
C LYS A 100 28.72 32.86 24.39
N ALA A 101 29.35 31.69 24.45
CA ALA A 101 30.39 31.40 25.45
C ALA A 101 31.67 32.23 25.25
N THR A 102 32.04 32.52 23.99
CA THR A 102 33.23 33.34 23.68
C THR A 102 32.96 34.84 23.66
N GLY A 103 31.71 35.29 23.84
CA GLY A 103 31.35 36.71 23.84
C GLY A 103 31.48 37.41 22.48
N ASN A 104 31.66 36.65 21.39
CA ASN A 104 31.97 37.17 20.06
C ASN A 104 30.74 37.04 19.15
N TYR A 105 29.84 38.03 19.20
CA TYR A 105 28.59 38.04 18.42
C TYR A 105 28.75 38.47 16.95
N ALA A 106 29.92 38.97 16.55
CA ALA A 106 30.05 39.79 15.34
C ALA A 106 30.95 39.23 14.23
N ALA A 107 31.51 38.03 14.35
CA ALA A 107 32.38 37.48 13.31
C ALA A 107 32.05 36.02 13.05
N GLU A 108 31.12 35.77 12.13
CA GLU A 108 31.21 34.70 11.13
C GLU A 108 29.89 34.65 10.36
N SER A 109 29.77 35.54 9.36
CA SER A 109 29.03 35.22 8.14
C SER A 109 29.84 34.14 7.41
N SER A 110 29.92 32.93 7.99
CA SER A 110 30.70 31.83 7.44
C SER A 110 29.84 31.12 6.41
N GLU A 111 30.28 31.21 5.17
CA GLU A 111 29.58 30.75 3.98
C GLU A 111 29.15 29.29 4.14
N ILE A 112 27.83 29.07 4.10
CA ILE A 112 27.29 27.72 3.93
C ILE A 112 27.53 27.36 2.47
N ALA A 113 28.59 26.61 2.21
CA ALA A 113 28.86 26.00 0.92
C ALA A 113 27.68 25.10 0.55
N LEU A 114 26.80 25.62 -0.32
CA LEU A 114 25.86 24.84 -1.08
C LEU A 114 26.67 23.95 -2.04
N ASP A 115 26.93 22.70 -1.66
CA ASP A 115 27.30 21.66 -2.62
C ASP A 115 26.04 21.31 -3.45
N GLY A 116 25.66 22.27 -4.30
CA GLY A 116 24.62 22.15 -5.30
C GLY A 116 25.23 21.59 -6.57
N GLY A 117 25.37 20.27 -6.62
CA GLY A 117 25.52 19.54 -7.88
C GLY A 117 24.26 19.70 -8.74
N TYR A 118 24.10 20.85 -9.38
CA TYR A 118 23.15 21.07 -10.45
C TYR A 118 23.68 20.36 -11.71
N SER A 119 23.40 19.06 -11.79
CA SER A 119 23.44 18.34 -13.06
C SER A 119 22.32 18.88 -13.93
N ASN A 120 22.71 19.72 -14.89
CA ASN A 120 21.87 20.16 -15.99
C ASN A 120 21.49 18.91 -16.80
N GLN A 121 20.27 18.41 -16.63
CA GLN A 121 19.69 17.41 -17.52
C GLN A 121 18.41 17.98 -18.08
N GLU A 122 18.51 18.46 -19.32
CA GLU A 122 17.40 18.83 -20.17
C GLU A 122 16.40 17.67 -20.18
N SER A 123 15.17 17.94 -19.74
CA SER A 123 14.02 17.10 -20.03
C SER A 123 13.02 17.94 -20.79
N GLU A 124 12.99 17.65 -22.09
CA GLU A 124 12.01 18.07 -23.09
C GLU A 124 10.60 18.01 -22.48
N SER A 125 9.95 19.17 -22.43
CA SER A 125 8.54 19.29 -22.10
C SER A 125 7.69 18.90 -23.31
N ASP A 126 7.00 17.77 -23.26
CA ASP A 126 5.92 17.49 -24.20
C ASP A 126 4.58 17.83 -23.53
N THR A 127 3.92 18.83 -24.09
CA THR A 127 2.68 19.45 -23.61
C THR A 127 1.64 19.24 -24.69
N SER A 128 0.60 18.43 -24.40
CA SER A 128 -0.68 18.37 -25.11
C SER A 128 -1.56 17.33 -24.39
N ASP A 129 -2.86 17.45 -24.16
CA ASP A 129 -3.87 18.50 -24.20
C ASP A 129 -5.05 17.95 -23.35
N SER A 130 -5.87 18.85 -22.83
CA SER A 130 -7.04 18.57 -22.01
C SER A 130 -8.12 17.85 -22.81
N GLU A 131 -8.87 16.94 -22.19
CA GLU A 131 -10.31 16.83 -22.49
C GLU A 131 -11.10 16.56 -21.21
N SER A 132 -12.12 17.39 -21.06
CA SER A 132 -12.95 17.57 -19.88
C SER A 132 -14.14 16.62 -19.93
N ASN A 133 -14.35 15.79 -18.92
CA ASN A 133 -15.70 15.24 -18.69
C ASN A 133 -16.00 14.91 -17.22
N ARG A 134 -16.23 15.93 -16.40
CA ARG A 134 -16.93 15.78 -15.12
C ARG A 134 -18.41 16.08 -15.32
N SER A 135 -19.19 15.05 -15.61
CA SER A 135 -20.66 15.11 -15.55
C SER A 135 -21.12 15.29 -14.09
N ARG A 136 -21.38 16.54 -13.69
CA ARG A 136 -22.06 16.88 -12.44
C ARG A 136 -23.57 16.89 -12.69
N LYS A 137 -24.27 15.87 -12.21
CA LYS A 137 -25.73 15.80 -12.20
C LYS A 137 -26.28 16.70 -11.09
N SER A 138 -26.82 17.87 -11.42
CA SER A 138 -27.52 18.74 -10.47
C SER A 138 -28.98 18.31 -10.31
N LYS A 139 -29.41 18.16 -9.05
CA LYS A 139 -30.82 17.95 -8.66
C LYS A 139 -31.56 19.29 -8.75
N LYS A 140 -32.66 19.35 -9.51
CA LYS A 140 -33.60 20.48 -9.49
C LYS A 140 -34.57 20.30 -8.32
N PHE A 141 -34.57 21.24 -7.38
CA PHE A 141 -35.69 21.45 -6.47
C PHE A 141 -36.80 22.16 -7.22
N LYS A 142 -38.04 21.64 -7.13
CA LYS A 142 -39.24 22.27 -7.68
C LYS A 142 -39.93 23.00 -6.53
N VAL A 143 -39.92 24.33 -6.59
CA VAL A 143 -40.80 25.20 -5.81
C VAL A 143 -41.99 25.52 -6.69
N GLY A 144 -43.19 25.13 -6.26
CA GLY A 144 -44.45 25.55 -6.85
C GLY A 144 -45.29 26.15 -5.74
N GLY A 145 -45.57 27.45 -5.84
CA GLY A 145 -46.48 28.17 -4.97
C GLY A 145 -47.94 27.92 -5.35
N ILE A 146 -48.79 28.11 -4.34
CA ILE A 146 -50.23 28.41 -4.29
C ILE A 146 -51.08 27.80 -5.41
#